data_AF-A0A1B9ENR0-F1
#
_entry.id   AF-A0A1B9ENR0-F1
#
_cell.length_a   1.000
_cell.length_b   1.000
_cell.length_c   1.000
_cell.angle_alpha   90.00
_cell.angle_beta   90.00
_cell.angle_gamma   90.00
#
_symmetry.space_group_name_H-M   'P 1'
#
loop_
_entity.id
_entity.type
_entity.pdbx_description
1 polymer ?
#
loop_
_entity_poly.entity_id
_entity_poly.type
_entity_poly.pdbx_seq_one_letter_code
_entity_poly.pdbx_strand_id
1 'polypeptide(L)' 'MGKPEPLKYGIQGYWSRRITDEHRLIYKVVDDEVRTAACRYHYGR' A
#
# COMPACT_ATOMS: atom_id res chain seq x y z
N MET A 1 -9.80 -7.98 6.48
CA MET A 1 -8.87 -6.85 6.24
C MET A 1 -7.46 -7.27 6.62
N GLY A 2 -6.51 -7.24 5.69
CA GLY A 2 -5.18 -7.82 5.92
C GLY A 2 -4.24 -6.95 6.78
N LYS A 3 -3.27 -7.61 7.39
CA LYS A 3 -2.19 -6.98 8.20
C LYS A 3 -1.22 -6.22 7.26
N PRO A 4 -0.74 -5.03 7.65
CA PRO A 4 0.30 -4.32 6.90
C PRO A 4 1.62 -5.09 6.88
N GLU A 5 2.22 -5.24 5.71
CA GLU A 5 3.53 -5.90 5.54
C GLU A 5 4.57 -4.89 5.02
N PRO A 6 5.75 -4.76 5.68
CA PRO A 6 6.79 -3.84 5.25
C PRO A 6 7.56 -4.39 4.03
N LEU A 7 7.76 -3.54 3.02
CA LEU A 7 8.44 -3.91 1.78
C LEU A 7 9.96 -3.75 1.92
N LYS A 8 10.73 -4.80 1.59
CA LYS A 8 12.14 -4.93 1.99
C LYS A 8 13.20 -4.40 1.00
N TYR A 9 12.89 -4.15 -0.27
CA TYR A 9 13.90 -3.74 -1.26
C TYR A 9 13.42 -2.58 -2.14
N GLY A 10 14.17 -1.47 -2.16
CA GLY A 10 13.95 -0.27 -3.00
C GLY A 10 12.93 0.76 -2.49
N ILE A 11 12.03 0.36 -1.58
CA ILE A 11 10.90 1.15 -1.09
C ILE A 11 10.81 1.14 0.44
N GLN A 12 11.94 1.43 1.10
CA GLN A 12 11.99 1.51 2.55
C GLN A 12 10.98 2.54 3.09
N GLY A 13 10.12 2.10 4.02
CA GLY A 13 9.05 2.90 4.62
C GLY A 13 7.68 2.80 3.94
N TYR A 14 7.55 2.04 2.84
CA TYR A 14 6.25 1.72 2.27
C TYR A 14 5.64 0.46 2.89
N TRP A 15 4.33 0.52 3.08
CA TRP A 15 3.47 -0.52 3.62
C TRP A 15 2.58 -1.08 2.52
N SER A 16 2.43 -2.39 2.49
CA SER A 16 1.43 -3.06 1.67
C SER A 16 0.26 -3.50 2.55
N ARG A 17 -0.96 -3.10 2.19
CA ARG A 17 -2.20 -3.56 2.84
C ARG A 17 -3.09 -4.27 1.84
N ARG A 18 -3.58 -5.45 2.23
CA ARG A 18 -4.55 -6.23 1.46
C ARG A 18 -5.95 -5.63 1.60
N ILE A 19 -6.51 -5.17 0.47
CA ILE A 19 -7.91 -4.73 0.38
C ILE A 19 -8.78 -5.94 0.05
N THR A 20 -8.47 -6.64 -1.04
CA THR A 20 -9.04 -7.94 -1.44
C THR A 20 -7.91 -8.94 -1.65
N ASP A 21 -8.21 -10.22 -1.90
CA ASP A 21 -7.14 -11.21 -2.15
C ASP A 21 -6.25 -10.85 -3.34
N GLU A 22 -6.82 -10.19 -4.35
CA GLU A 22 -6.12 -9.67 -5.52
C GLU A 22 -5.50 -8.28 -5.31
N HIS A 23 -6.19 -7.37 -4.61
CA HIS A 23 -5.80 -5.96 -4.56
C HIS A 23 -4.89 -5.64 -3.38
N ARG A 24 -3.85 -4.85 -3.64
CA ARG A 24 -2.92 -4.32 -2.64
C ARG A 24 -2.87 -2.79 -2.75
N LEU A 25 -3.00 -2.15 -1.59
CA LEU A 25 -2.69 -0.74 -1.40
C LEU A 25 -1.24 -0.63 -0.95
N ILE A 26 -0.43 0.11 -1.70
CA ILE A 26 0.93 0.47 -1.32
C ILE A 26 0.94 1.93 -0.90
N TYR A 27 1.23 2.20 0.37
CA TYR A 27 1.21 3.53 0.94
C TYR A 27 2.40 3.76 1.87
N LYS A 28 2.74 5.01 2.12
CA LYS A 28 3.71 5.42 3.13
C LYS A 28 3.07 6.48 4.00
N VAL A 29 3.33 6.40 5.31
CA VAL A 29 2.98 7.46 6.24
C VAL A 29 4.23 8.31 6.43
N VAL A 30 4.11 9.61 6.21
CA VAL A 30 5.17 10.60 6.45
C VAL A 30 4.54 11.73 7.24
N ASP A 31 5.06 12.00 8.43
CA ASP A 31 4.47 12.95 9.38
C ASP A 31 2.98 12.64 9.62
N ASP A 32 2.08 13.55 9.25
CA ASP A 32 0.62 13.39 9.35
C ASP A 32 -0.05 13.15 7.97
N GLU A 33 0.74 12.79 6.95
CA GLU A 33 0.28 12.55 5.59
C GLU A 33 0.36 11.07 5.20
N VAL A 34 -0.68 10.60 4.51
CA VAL A 34 -0.67 9.29 3.84
C VAL A 34 -0.40 9.48 2.35
N ARG A 35 0.75 9.00 1.89
CA ARG A 35 1.15 9.03 0.48
C ARG A 35 0.90 7.68 -0.16
N THR A 36 0.00 7.64 -1.13
CA THR A 36 -0.32 6.44 -1.90
C THR A 36 0.62 6.32 -3.09
N ALA A 37 1.41 5.25 -3.15
CA ALA A 37 2.29 4.98 -4.29
C ALA A 37 1.59 4.18 -5.38
N ALA A 38 0.74 3.22 -5.00
CA ALA A 38 0.00 2.42 -5.96
C ALA A 38 -1.28 1.83 -5.34
N CYS A 39 -2.35 1.88 -6.12
CA CYS A 39 -3.61 1.18 -5.90
C CYS A 39 -3.98 0.46 -7.19
N ARG A 40 -3.24 -0.60 -7.56
CA ARG A 40 -3.54 -1.28 -8.83
C ARG A 40 -4.94 -1.93 -8.73
N TYR A 41 -5.79 -1.60 -9.70
CA TYR A 41 -7.19 -2.05 -9.91
C TYR A 41 -8.30 -1.46 -9.03
N HIS A 42 -8.03 -0.46 -8.17
CA HIS A 42 -9.11 0.11 -7.35
C HIS A 42 -10.08 1.04 -8.12
N TYR A 43 -9.69 1.48 -9.31
CA TYR A 43 -10.58 2.20 -10.24
C TYR A 43 -10.46 1.61 -11.64
N GLY A 44 -10.65 0.29 -11.74
CA GLY A 44 -11.10 -0.31 -13.00
C GLY A 44 -12.56 0.09 -13.19
N ARG A 45 -12.85 0.75 -14.31
CA ARG A 45 -14.22 0.84 -14.82
C ARG A 45 -14.75 -0.55 -15.14
#